data_AF-A0A7X5N2M3-F1
#
_entry.id   AF-A0A7X5N2M3-F1
#
_cell.length_a   1.000
_cell.length_b   1.000
_cell.length_c   1.000
_cell.angle_alpha   90.00
_cell.angle_beta   90.00
_cell.angle_gamma   90.00
#
_symmetry.space_group_name_H-M   'P 1'
#
loop_
_entity.id
_entity.type
_entity.pdbx_description
1 polymer ?
#
loop_
_entity_poly.entity_id
_entity_poly.type
_entity_poly.pdbx_seq_one_letter_code
_entity_poly.pdbx_strand_id
1 'polypeptide(L)'
;EVHQALFNGAVTLHTKIVSRVPQTDEDGKQYLKRYETTPGRMLLGETLPHSHKVPFETVNRLLTKKDVGDVIDEVYRHTGQKETVLFADAIMALGFRHAFRAGISFGKDDMLIAPDKDKLV
;
A
#
# COMPACT_ATOMS: atom_id res chain seq x y z
N GLU A 1 0.84 -12.57 11.93
CA GLU A 1 -0.19 -11.95 12.81
C GLU A 1 -1.24 -11.18 12.00
N VAL A 2 -0.85 -10.16 11.21
CA VAL A 2 -1.79 -9.33 10.42
C VAL A 2 -2.60 -10.16 9.41
N HIS A 3 -1.96 -11.08 8.69
CA HIS A 3 -2.65 -12.02 7.77
C HIS A 3 -3.73 -12.85 8.46
N GLN A 4 -3.45 -13.35 9.66
CA GLN A 4 -4.38 -14.18 10.42
C GLN A 4 -5.56 -13.34 10.94
N ALA A 5 -5.30 -12.13 11.42
CA ALA A 5 -6.34 -11.20 11.85
C ALA A 5 -7.27 -10.78 10.70
N LEU A 6 -6.72 -10.57 9.49
CA LEU A 6 -7.48 -10.30 8.27
C LEU A 6 -8.28 -11.52 7.80
N PHE A 7 -7.70 -12.72 7.89
CA PHE A 7 -8.37 -13.96 7.48
C PHE A 7 -9.56 -14.29 8.40
N ASN A 8 -9.40 -14.09 9.71
CA ASN A 8 -10.45 -14.30 10.69
C ASN A 8 -11.52 -13.19 10.70
N GLY A 9 -11.38 -12.15 9.86
CA GLY A 9 -12.32 -11.03 9.81
C GLY A 9 -12.32 -10.13 11.05
N ALA A 10 -11.34 -10.27 11.94
CA ALA A 10 -11.25 -9.50 13.18
C ALA A 10 -10.88 -8.02 12.93
N VAL A 11 -10.22 -7.73 11.79
CA VAL A 11 -9.84 -6.37 11.37
C VAL A 11 -10.12 -6.15 9.89
N THR A 12 -10.47 -4.92 9.50
CA THR A 12 -10.65 -4.54 8.09
C THR A 12 -9.36 -3.94 7.52
N LEU A 13 -9.20 -3.95 6.19
CA LEU A 13 -8.00 -3.44 5.49
C LEU A 13 -7.64 -1.99 5.83
N HIS A 14 -8.63 -1.17 6.17
CA HIS A 14 -8.49 0.26 6.45
C HIS A 14 -8.56 0.61 7.94
N THR A 15 -8.66 -0.39 8.83
CA THR A 15 -8.64 -0.15 10.27
C THR A 15 -7.28 0.41 10.70
N LYS A 16 -7.26 1.47 11.51
CA LYS A 16 -6.00 1.97 12.09
C LYS A 16 -5.49 1.01 13.16
N ILE A 17 -4.24 0.60 13.04
CA ILE A 17 -3.55 -0.30 13.97
C ILE A 17 -2.17 0.26 14.31
N VAL A 18 -1.68 -0.07 15.50
CA VAL A 18 -0.28 0.16 15.86
C VAL A 18 0.45 -1.17 15.68
N SER A 19 1.45 -1.18 14.81
CA SER A 19 2.21 -2.39 14.53
C SER A 19 3.72 -2.15 14.60
N ARG A 20 4.46 -3.23 14.87
CA ARG A 20 5.92 -3.23 14.87
C ARG A 20 6.38 -3.70 13.49
N VAL A 21 7.09 -2.84 12.77
CA VAL A 21 7.63 -3.16 11.45
C VAL A 21 9.15 -3.32 11.57
N PRO A 22 9.73 -4.43 11.06
CA PRO A 22 11.18 -4.55 10.97
C PRO A 22 11.71 -3.55 9.93
N GLN A 23 12.72 -2.79 10.31
CA GLN A 23 13.44 -1.85 9.46
C GLN A 23 14.91 -2.22 9.47
N THR A 24 15.59 -2.06 8.34
CA THR A 24 17.02 -2.32 8.21
C THR A 24 17.78 -1.03 8.51
N ASP A 25 18.82 -1.08 9.34
CA ASP A 25 19.73 0.05 9.58
C ASP A 25 20.89 0.09 8.56
N GLU A 26 21.69 1.17 8.52
CA GLU A 26 22.86 1.29 7.61
C GLU A 26 23.86 0.14 7.80
N ASP A 27 23.98 -0.37 9.02
CA ASP A 27 24.82 -1.52 9.40
C ASP A 27 24.19 -2.89 9.08
N GLY A 28 23.04 -2.93 8.38
CA GLY A 28 22.33 -4.17 8.06
C GLY A 28 21.62 -4.81 9.25
N LYS A 29 21.59 -4.15 10.41
CA LYS A 29 20.94 -4.64 11.62
C LYS A 29 19.44 -4.32 11.57
N GLN A 30 18.60 -5.32 11.78
CA GLN A 30 17.15 -5.11 11.82
C GLN A 30 16.74 -4.56 13.18
N TYR A 31 16.04 -3.43 13.19
CA TYR A 31 15.38 -2.87 14.37
C TYR A 31 13.87 -2.86 14.19
N LEU A 32 13.14 -3.01 15.29
CA LEU A 32 11.68 -2.98 15.31
C LEU A 32 11.21 -1.58 15.70
N LYS A 33 10.65 -0.84 14.76
CA LYS A 33 10.02 0.46 15.03
C LYS A 33 8.50 0.33 15.04
N ARG A 34 7.85 1.03 15.98
CA ARG A 34 6.39 1.08 16.08
C ARG A 34 5.86 2.16 15.16
N TYR A 35 4.88 1.81 14.33
CA TYR A 35 4.20 2.71 13.41
C TYR A 35 2.69 2.62 13.59
N GLU A 36 2.02 3.77 13.49
CA GLU A 36 0.57 3.84 13.29
C GLU A 36 0.29 3.67 11.79
N THR A 37 -0.41 2.59 11.42
CA THR A 37 -0.63 2.20 10.02
C THR A 37 -1.95 1.44 9.86
N THR A 38 -2.21 0.89 8.68
CA THR A 38 -3.37 0.05 8.41
C THR A 38 -2.92 -1.34 7.94
N PRO A 39 -3.73 -2.41 8.15
CA PRO A 39 -3.41 -3.74 7.65
C PRO A 39 -3.10 -3.76 6.14
N GLY A 40 -3.84 -2.99 5.34
CA GLY A 40 -3.58 -2.88 3.91
C GLY A 40 -2.20 -2.30 3.58
N ARG A 41 -1.76 -1.26 4.30
CA ARG A 41 -0.42 -0.67 4.12
C ARG A 41 0.68 -1.59 4.64
N MET A 42 0.40 -2.41 5.65
CA MET A 42 1.35 -3.43 6.10
C MET A 42 1.59 -4.50 5.04
N LEU A 43 0.54 -4.97 4.35
CA LEU A 43 0.69 -5.92 3.25
C LEU A 43 1.55 -5.35 2.11
N LEU A 44 1.44 -4.05 1.83
CA LEU A 44 2.32 -3.36 0.89
C LEU A 44 3.76 -3.21 1.42
N GLY A 45 3.92 -3.00 2.73
CA GLY A 45 5.23 -2.96 3.37
C GLY A 45 5.98 -4.27 3.28
N GLU A 46 5.27 -5.41 3.26
CA GLU A 46 5.88 -6.74 3.07
C GLU A 46 6.48 -6.93 1.68
N THR A 47 6.05 -6.17 0.68
CA THR A 47 6.63 -6.25 -0.67
C THR A 47 7.87 -5.39 -0.83
N LEU A 48 8.12 -4.43 0.08
CA LEU A 48 9.29 -3.56 0.00
C LEU A 48 10.60 -4.34 0.19
N PRO A 49 11.67 -3.98 -0.54
CA PRO A 49 12.98 -4.59 -0.33
C PRO A 49 13.55 -4.20 1.04
N HIS A 50 14.31 -5.10 1.66
CA HIS A 50 14.91 -4.91 3.00
C HIS A 50 16.13 -3.98 3.01
N SER A 51 16.01 -2.82 2.37
CA SER A 51 17.06 -1.81 2.29
C SER A 51 16.88 -0.73 3.36
N HIS A 52 17.99 -0.25 3.92
CA HIS A 52 17.96 0.88 4.86
C HIS A 52 17.36 2.16 4.25
N LYS A 53 17.58 2.34 2.95
CA LYS A 53 17.24 3.57 2.23
C LYS A 53 15.78 3.65 1.78
N VAL A 54 15.00 2.60 1.99
CA VAL A 54 13.56 2.57 1.64
C VAL A 54 12.78 2.23 2.92
N PRO A 55 12.50 3.24 3.77
CA PRO A 55 11.78 3.00 5.01
C PRO A 55 10.31 2.68 4.76
N PHE A 56 9.67 2.04 5.75
CA PHE A 56 8.23 1.78 5.71
C PHE A 56 7.38 3.06 5.63
N GLU A 57 7.95 4.20 6.01
CA GLU A 57 7.29 5.52 5.93
C GLU A 57 6.95 5.91 4.48
N THR A 58 7.73 5.46 3.49
CA THR A 58 7.50 5.73 2.06
C THR A 58 6.14 5.20 1.58
N VAL A 59 5.69 4.08 2.14
CA VAL A 59 4.38 3.45 1.83
C VAL A 59 3.30 3.78 2.86
N ASN A 60 3.64 4.38 4.00
CA ASN A 60 2.67 4.69 5.06
C ASN A 60 1.86 5.98 4.80
N ARG A 61 1.42 6.17 3.56
CA ARG A 61 0.61 7.31 3.11
C ARG A 61 -0.52 6.84 2.19
N LEU A 62 -1.39 7.76 1.79
CA LEU A 62 -2.33 7.46 0.71
C LEU A 62 -1.51 7.34 -0.58
N LEU A 63 -1.63 6.21 -1.27
CA LEU A 63 -0.88 5.95 -2.50
C LEU A 63 -1.78 6.24 -3.70
N THR A 64 -1.53 7.37 -4.36
CA THR A 64 -2.08 7.64 -5.69
C THR A 64 -1.19 7.01 -6.77
N LYS A 65 -1.64 7.04 -8.04
CA LYS A 65 -0.82 6.59 -9.18
C LYS A 65 0.55 7.27 -9.20
N LYS A 66 0.63 8.55 -8.85
CA LYS A 66 1.88 9.30 -8.80
C LYS A 66 2.79 8.80 -7.68
N ASP A 67 2.24 8.66 -6.48
CA ASP A 67 3.01 8.20 -5.32
C ASP A 67 3.60 6.80 -5.53
N VAL A 68 2.88 5.90 -6.19
CA VAL A 68 3.41 4.56 -6.55
C VAL A 68 4.60 4.68 -7.49
N GLY A 69 4.54 5.57 -8.47
CA GLY A 69 5.68 5.86 -9.35
C GLY A 69 6.88 6.40 -8.57
N ASP A 70 6.66 7.31 -7.64
CA ASP A 70 7.70 7.88 -6.78
C ASP A 70 8.35 6.80 -5.89
N VAL A 71 7.56 5.86 -5.32
CA VAL A 71 8.09 4.74 -4.52
C VAL A 71 8.95 3.80 -5.37
N ILE A 72 8.55 3.52 -6.61
CA ILE A 72 9.34 2.67 -7.52
C ILE A 72 10.66 3.36 -7.88
N ASP A 73 10.64 4.67 -8.12
CA ASP A 73 11.86 5.45 -8.39
C ASP A 73 12.82 5.44 -7.19
N GLU A 74 12.29 5.59 -5.97
CA GLU A 74 13.07 5.52 -4.73
C GLU A 74 13.72 4.14 -4.55
N VAL A 75 12.96 3.06 -4.76
CA VAL A 75 13.48 1.68 -4.73
C VAL A 75 14.56 1.48 -5.79
N TYR A 76 14.37 2.01 -7.01
CA TYR A 76 15.33 1.91 -8.10
C TYR A 76 16.66 2.59 -7.78
N ARG A 77 16.61 3.81 -7.24
CA ARG A 77 17.81 4.59 -6.88
C ARG A 77 18.63 3.95 -5.77
N HIS A 78 17.98 3.21 -4.88
CA HIS A 78 18.60 2.76 -3.63
C HIS A 78 18.89 1.27 -3.54
N THR A 79 18.24 0.44 -4.36
CA THR A 79 18.31 -1.03 -4.27
C THR A 79 18.70 -1.70 -5.59
N GLY A 80 18.79 -0.90 -6.67
CA GLY A 80 19.22 -1.37 -7.98
C GLY A 80 18.13 -2.09 -8.76
N GLN A 81 18.49 -2.53 -9.98
CA GLN A 81 17.53 -2.98 -10.98
C GLN A 81 16.80 -4.27 -10.59
N LYS A 82 17.51 -5.29 -10.07
CA LYS A 82 16.92 -6.60 -9.77
C LYS A 82 15.81 -6.51 -8.72
N GLU A 83 16.08 -5.83 -7.61
CA GLU A 83 15.12 -5.65 -6.51
C GLU A 83 13.90 -4.84 -6.95
N THR A 84 14.11 -3.84 -7.82
CA THR A 84 13.02 -3.02 -8.38
C THR A 84 12.05 -3.85 -9.21
N VAL A 85 12.56 -4.78 -10.04
CA VAL A 85 11.69 -5.66 -10.85
C VAL A 85 10.88 -6.59 -9.96
N LEU A 86 11.52 -7.20 -8.95
CA LEU A 86 10.84 -8.06 -7.98
C LEU A 86 9.75 -7.29 -7.21
N PHE A 87 10.06 -6.06 -6.81
CA PHE A 87 9.10 -5.18 -6.14
C PHE A 87 7.91 -4.83 -7.02
N ALA A 88 8.15 -4.46 -8.28
CA ALA A 88 7.11 -4.11 -9.23
C ALA A 88 6.15 -5.29 -9.49
N ASP A 89 6.68 -6.49 -9.67
CA ASP A 89 5.88 -7.71 -9.86
C ASP A 89 5.06 -8.04 -8.61
N ALA A 90 5.65 -7.89 -7.42
CA ALA A 90 4.96 -8.14 -6.15
C ALA A 90 3.80 -7.15 -5.93
N ILE A 91 4.00 -5.86 -6.18
CA ILE A 91 2.94 -4.85 -6.11
C ILE A 91 1.85 -5.13 -7.13
N MET A 92 2.21 -5.48 -8.36
CA MET A 92 1.24 -5.82 -9.40
C MET A 92 0.35 -6.97 -8.95
N ALA A 93 0.94 -8.08 -8.50
CA ALA A 93 0.21 -9.26 -8.04
C ALA A 93 -0.71 -8.94 -6.85
N LEU A 94 -0.20 -8.19 -5.87
CA LEU A 94 -0.97 -7.77 -4.69
C LEU A 94 -2.14 -6.86 -5.09
N GLY A 95 -1.89 -5.88 -5.95
CA GLY A 95 -2.87 -4.94 -6.47
C GLY A 95 -4.01 -5.65 -7.21
N PHE A 96 -3.70 -6.54 -8.15
CA PHE A 96 -4.71 -7.31 -8.87
C PHE A 96 -5.55 -8.20 -7.95
N ARG A 97 -4.90 -8.88 -6.99
CA ARG A 97 -5.60 -9.74 -6.02
C ARG A 97 -6.61 -8.96 -5.18
N HIS A 98 -6.22 -7.79 -4.68
CA HIS A 98 -7.10 -6.96 -3.86
C HIS A 98 -8.16 -6.22 -4.67
N ALA A 99 -7.84 -5.76 -5.88
CA ALA A 99 -8.80 -5.15 -6.80
C ALA A 99 -9.91 -6.14 -7.19
N PHE A 100 -9.55 -7.38 -7.51
CA PHE A 100 -10.53 -8.44 -7.81
C PHE A 100 -11.42 -8.74 -6.60
N ARG A 101 -10.83 -8.84 -5.40
CA ARG A 101 -11.58 -9.08 -4.16
C ARG A 101 -12.51 -7.92 -3.78
N ALA A 102 -12.13 -6.68 -4.11
CA ALA A 102 -12.94 -5.50 -3.80
C ALA A 102 -14.23 -5.44 -4.63
N GLY A 103 -14.25 -6.06 -5.82
CA GLY A 103 -15.45 -6.14 -6.65
C GLY A 103 -16.01 -4.78 -7.07
N ILE A 104 -15.13 -3.79 -7.25
CA ILE A 104 -15.52 -2.43 -7.63
C ILE A 104 -16.20 -2.50 -9.01
N SER A 105 -17.46 -2.09 -9.06
CA SER A 105 -18.27 -2.03 -10.26
C SER A 105 -18.76 -0.61 -10.46
N PHE A 106 -19.18 -0.28 -11.69
CA PHE A 106 -19.70 1.03 -12.05
C PHE A 106 -21.07 0.85 -12.72
N GLY A 107 -22.11 1.36 -12.07
CA GLY A 107 -23.49 1.31 -12.53
C GLY A 107 -24.02 2.67 -12.94
N LYS A 108 -25.27 2.68 -13.44
CA LYS A 108 -26.00 3.92 -13.75
C LYS A 108 -26.16 4.81 -12.51
N ASP A 109 -26.35 4.20 -11.34
CA ASP A 109 -26.64 4.90 -10.09
C ASP A 109 -25.40 5.56 -9.46
N ASP A 110 -24.19 5.20 -9.93
CA ASP A 110 -22.94 5.90 -9.56
C ASP A 110 -22.79 7.24 -10.29
N MET A 111 -23.58 7.51 -11.33
CA MET A 111 -23.64 8.81 -12.00
C MET A 111 -24.59 9.75 -11.26
N LEU A 112 -24.04 10.45 -10.27
CA LEU A 112 -24.73 11.53 -9.57
C LEU A 112 -24.92 12.74 -10.50
N ILE A 113 -26.15 12.99 -10.92
CA ILE A 113 -26.53 14.22 -11.63
C ILE A 113 -26.70 15.33 -10.58
N ALA A 114 -26.06 16.48 -10.82
CA ALA A 114 -26.17 17.62 -9.91
C ALA A 114 -27.64 18.08 -9.78
N PRO A 115 -28.14 18.33 -8.56
CA PRO A 115 -29.54 18.66 -8.32
C PRO A 115 -29.97 20.01 -8.94
N ASP A 116 -29.03 20.93 -9.17
CA ASP A 116 -29.30 22.25 -9.76
C ASP A 116 -29.19 22.26 -11.30
N LYS A 117 -29.06 21.10 -11.95
CA LYS A 117 -28.92 21.02 -13.40
C LYS A 117 -30.08 21.67 -14.15
N ASP A 118 -31.30 21.63 -13.60
CA ASP A 118 -32.50 22.24 -14.22
C ASP A 118 -32.59 23.76 -14.02
N LYS A 119 -31.81 24.36 -13.10
CA LYS A 119 -31.82 25.83 -12.85
C LYS A 119 -30.81 26.59 -13.72
N LEU A 120 -29.89 25.89 -14.36
CA LEU A 120 -28.84 26.44 -15.23
C LEU A 120 -29.25 26.43 -16.72
N VAL A 121 -30.51 26.08 -17.02
CA VAL A 121 -31.10 26.12 -18.36
C VAL A 121 -31.98 27.36 -18.52
#